data_AF-A0A1G2DZC1-F1
#
_entry.id   AF-A0A1G2DZC1-F1
#
_cell.length_a   1.000
_cell.length_b   1.000
_cell.length_c   1.000
_cell.angle_alpha   90.00
_cell.angle_beta   90.00
_cell.angle_gamma   90.00
#
_symmetry.space_group_name_H-M   'P 1'
#
loop_
_entity.id
_entity.type
_entity.pdbx_description
1 polymer ?
#
loop_
_entity_poly.entity_id
_entity_poly.type
_entity_poly.pdbx_seq_one_letter_code
_entity_poly.pdbx_strand_id
1 'polypeptide(L)' 'MANVCLICGKKTLMVWKRVKLRGRYNPTTKTRKKPNLQWVKLASGKRVKACTKCIKAMAKKK' A
#
# COMPACT_ATOMS: atom_id res chain seq x y z
N MET A 1 -1.58 8.73 -13.11
CA MET A 1 -1.05 7.82 -12.07
C MET A 1 -1.89 7.89 -10.79
N ALA A 2 -2.97 7.11 -10.66
CA ALA A 2 -3.94 7.33 -9.56
C ALA A 2 -3.69 6.51 -8.28
N ASN A 3 -3.06 5.33 -8.39
CA ASN A 3 -2.96 4.33 -7.31
C ASN A 3 -1.51 3.96 -6.97
N VAL A 4 -0.60 4.93 -7.02
CA VAL A 4 0.82 4.76 -6.69
C VAL A 4 1.19 5.72 -5.55
N CYS A 5 1.95 5.23 -4.58
CA CYS A 5 2.54 6.08 -3.56
C CYS A 5 3.71 6.87 -4.17
N LEU A 6 3.67 8.20 -4.09
CA LEU A 6 4.71 9.07 -4.63
C LEU A 6 6.04 9.01 -3.85
N ILE A 7 6.02 8.55 -2.60
CA ILE A 7 7.22 8.49 -1.74
C ILE A 7 7.99 7.17 -1.90
N CYS A 8 7.28 6.04 -1.99
CA CYS A 8 7.91 4.71 -2.00
C CYS A 8 7.56 3.85 -3.23
N GLY A 9 6.84 4.39 -4.21
CA GLY A 9 6.49 3.68 -5.44
C GLY A 9 5.50 2.52 -5.27
N LYS A 10 4.96 2.29 -4.08
CA LYS A 10 3.98 1.21 -3.83
C LYS A 10 2.81 1.31 -4.80
N LYS A 11 2.61 0.24 -5.56
CA LYS A 11 1.54 0.09 -6.54
C LYS A 11 0.59 -1.03 -6.13
N THR A 12 -0.54 -1.10 -6.80
CA THR A 12 -1.47 -2.23 -6.67
C THR A 12 -0.82 -3.52 -7.11
N LEU A 13 -1.04 -4.60 -6.36
CA LEU A 13 -0.51 -5.94 -6.67
C LEU A 13 -1.65 -6.92 -6.88
N MET A 14 -1.48 -7.85 -7.82
CA MET A 14 -2.36 -9.00 -7.99
C MET A 14 -1.78 -10.16 -7.19
N VAL A 15 -2.57 -10.71 -6.27
CA VAL A 15 -2.13 -11.76 -5.36
C VAL A 15 -3.19 -12.86 -5.30
N TRP A 16 -2.74 -14.11 -5.28
CA TRP A 16 -3.63 -15.25 -5.05
C TRP A 16 -4.13 -15.26 -3.60
N LYS A 17 -5.45 -15.36 -3.42
CA LYS A 17 -6.02 -15.75 -2.14
C LYS A 17 -5.65 -17.21 -1.90
N ARG A 18 -5.06 -17.51 -0.74
CA ARG A 18 -4.71 -18.87 -0.34
C ARG A 18 -5.61 -19.31 0.81
N VAL A 19 -6.11 -20.54 0.74
CA VAL A 19 -6.92 -21.17 1.79
C VAL A 19 -6.17 -22.42 2.25
N LYS A 20 -6.06 -22.62 3.56
CA LYS A 20 -5.42 -23.82 4.11
C LYS A 20 -6.44 -24.97 4.07
N LEU A 21 -6.14 -25.99 3.28
CA LEU A 21 -6.92 -27.23 3.26
C LEU A 21 -6.09 -28.28 3.98
N ARG A 22 -6.53 -28.64 5.19
CA ARG A 22 -5.86 -29.56 6.11
C ARG A 22 -4.40 -29.17 6.39
N GLY A 23 -3.46 -29.61 5.55
CA GLY A 23 -2.01 -29.36 5.69
C GLY A 23 -1.42 -28.24 4.83
N ARG A 24 -1.98 -27.94 3.64
CA ARG A 24 -1.33 -27.04 2.65
C ARG A 24 -2.21 -25.83 2.28
N TYR A 25 -1.56 -24.70 2.01
CA TYR A 25 -2.20 -23.50 1.48
C TYR A 25 -2.36 -23.60 -0.03
N ASN A 26 -3.59 -23.75 -0.50
CA ASN A 26 -3.91 -23.84 -1.92
C ASN A 26 -4.37 -22.47 -2.46
N PRO A 27 -3.85 -22.03 -3.62
CA PRO A 27 -4.34 -20.82 -4.27
C PRO A 27 -5.75 -21.03 -4.80
N THR A 28 -6.62 -20.04 -4.62
CA THR A 28 -8.03 -20.07 -5.05
C THR A 28 -8.27 -19.04 -6.15
N THR A 29 -8.57 -17.80 -5.79
CA THR A 29 -8.84 -16.72 -6.74
C THR A 29 -7.76 -15.64 -6.68
N LYS A 30 -7.47 -15.00 -7.83
CA LYS A 30 -6.60 -13.82 -7.85
C LYS A 30 -7.39 -12.62 -7.35
N THR A 31 -6.83 -11.90 -6.37
CA THR A 31 -7.41 -10.68 -5.80
C THR A 31 -6.44 -9.52 -5.95
N ARG A 32 -6.97 -8.32 -6.16
CA ARG A 32 -6.16 -7.10 -6.21
C ARG A 32 -5.98 -6.54 -4.80
N LYS A 33 -4.74 -6.34 -4.37
CA LYS A 33 -4.41 -5.63 -3.12
C LYS A 33 -3.96 -4.22 -3.46
N LYS A 34 -4.70 -3.23 -2.93
CA LYS A 34 -4.42 -1.80 -3.13
C LYS A 34 -3.57 -1.27 -1.97
N PRO A 35 -2.60 -0.37 -2.22
CA PRO A 35 -1.93 0.35 -1.15
C PRO A 35 -2.93 1.27 -0.44
N ASN A 36 -2.82 1.39 0.89
CA ASN A 36 -3.60 2.37 1.66
C ASN A 36 -3.01 3.77 1.44
N LEU A 37 -3.49 4.45 0.39
CA LEU A 37 -3.05 5.78 -0.03
C LEU A 37 -3.94 6.85 0.61
N GLN A 38 -3.30 7.87 1.17
CA GLN A 38 -3.96 9.03 1.77
C GLN A 38 -3.28 10.32 1.30
N TRP A 39 -4.03 11.42 1.33
CA TRP A 39 -3.51 12.73 0.98
C TRP A 39 -2.70 13.32 2.14
N VAL A 40 -1.49 13.78 1.84
CA VAL A 40 -0.64 14.47 2.82
C VAL A 40 -0.02 15.72 2.22
N LYS A 41 0.12 16.73 3.06
CA LYS A 41 0.85 17.96 2.77
C LYS A 41 2.33 17.73 3.08
N LEU A 42 3.19 17.93 2.09
CA LEU A 42 4.63 17.97 2.28
C LEU A 42 5.03 19.28 2.96
N ALA A 43 6.23 19.31 3.56
CA ALA A 43 6.82 20.54 4.11
C ALA A 43 6.96 21.65 3.05
N SER A 44 7.07 21.27 1.77
CA SER A 44 7.07 22.18 0.63
C SER A 44 5.69 22.75 0.25
N GLY A 45 4.64 22.50 1.05
CA GLY A 45 3.28 23.01 0.84
C GLY A 45 2.44 22.22 -0.18
N LYS A 46 3.06 21.36 -1.00
CA LYS A 46 2.35 20.55 -2.00
C LYS A 46 1.60 19.37 -1.37
N ARG A 47 0.42 19.04 -1.92
CA ARG A 47 -0.34 17.84 -1.55
C ARG A 47 0.01 16.66 -2.45
N VAL A 48 0.32 15.52 -1.85
CA VAL A 48 0.65 14.28 -2.55
C VAL A 48 -0.13 13.10 -1.97
N LYS A 49 -0.43 12.10 -2.79
CA LYS A 49 -0.92 10.80 -2.31
C LYS A 49 0.26 9.94 -1.86
N ALA A 50 0.29 9.61 -0.58
CA ALA A 50 1.31 8.77 0.04
C ALA A 50 0.67 7.61 0.81
N CYS A 51 1.38 6.50 0.96
CA CYS A 51 0.89 5.38 1.74
C CYS A 51 0.99 5.66 3.24
N THR A 52 0.04 5.15 4.03
CA THR A 52 -0.03 5.39 5.49
C THR A 52 1.26 5.04 6.24
N LYS A 53 2.02 4.03 5.80
CA LYS A 53 3.34 3.71 6.37
C LYS A 53 4.36 4.84 6.19
N CYS A 54 4.40 5.47 5.01
CA CYS A 54 5.29 6.61 4.75
C CYS A 54 4.83 7.83 5.55
N ILE A 55 3.52 8.06 5.64
CA ILE A 55 2.96 9.17 6.42
C ILE A 55 3.36 9.04 7.89
N LYS A 56 3.22 7.85 8.47
CA LYS A 56 3.63 7.57 9.85
C LYS A 56 5.14 7.78 10.05
N ALA A 57 5.96 7.42 9.06
CA ALA A 57 7.40 7.64 9.13
C ALA A 57 7.76 9.14 9.12
N MET A 58 7.08 9.94 8.30
CA MET A 58 7.30 11.40 8.25
C MET A 58 6.93 12.10 9.56
N ALA A 59 5.96 11.57 10.30
CA ALA A 59 5.50 12.15 11.56
C ALA A 59 6.41 11.81 12.78
N LYS A 60 7.37 10.88 12.64
CA LYS A 60 8.28 10.56 13.73
C LYS A 60 9.33 11.67 13.85
N LYS A 61 9.41 12.30 15.03
CA LYS A 61 10.56 13.14 15.41
C LYS A 61 11.77 12.23 15.69
N LYS A 62 12.95 12.73 15.34
CA LYS A 62 14.23 12.07 15.60
C LYS A 62 14.56 12.13 17.09
#